data_AF-A0AAU1U454-F1
#
_entry.id   AF-A0AAU1U454-F1
#
_cell.length_a   1.000
_cell.length_b   1.000
_cell.length_c   1.000
_cell.angle_alpha   90.00
_cell.angle_beta   90.00
_cell.angle_gamma   90.00
#
_symmetry.space_group_name_H-M   'P 1'
#
loop_
_entity.id
_entity.type
_entity.pdbx_description
1 polymer ?
#
loop_
_entity_poly.entity_id
_entity_poly.type
_entity_poly.pdbx_seq_one_letter_code
_entity_poly.pdbx_strand_id
1 'polypeptide(L)'
;MPGPPPLGLPWAQAEAQAFHLQGVSHFARAERSAAKSRAALEAPSFLSAEQARLHAAHASLCAEAEHWWQALAANDEETVCEAVNTAFSDNPAAGCAVGVDGSVLSVVMRQQDLDAMPTQTPGLTPSGRPTLKNLTKRDRTLWWLTSMGSNIIATLKEGFATAPGITAIDLAVLTRLPDTQLLGFVAYGRWTRQAVASTPWHEPEDALRFLDIGQDVACSVTTTASGTFSSKIKPLDISRTAGLQDLLDHGQEDPDTPEPSLADLDISLGANSTPSGRTPTTGSDPYRIRTFAEWQSDTGTSPISPVLGTRPRNHTASRPRLSSPARPWCCRKKPGKEYTSRSPSPERTST
;
A
#
# COMPACT_ATOMS: atom_id res chain seq x y z
N MET A 1 -7.18 9.52 -1.64
CA MET A 1 -5.89 10.06 -1.18
C MET A 1 -6.11 11.05 -0.05
N PRO A 2 -5.48 10.86 1.13
CA PRO A 2 -5.56 11.84 2.21
C PRO A 2 -5.01 13.19 1.75
N GLY A 3 -5.65 14.27 2.18
CA GLY A 3 -5.21 15.63 1.87
C GLY A 3 -3.90 15.98 2.57
N PRO A 4 -3.16 16.99 2.07
CA PRO A 4 -1.96 17.47 2.73
C PRO A 4 -2.26 18.09 4.11
N PRO A 5 -1.28 18.13 5.02
CA PRO A 5 -1.46 18.73 6.33
C PRO A 5 -1.77 20.24 6.21
N PRO A 6 -2.74 20.77 6.97
CA PRO A 6 -3.04 22.19 6.94
C PRO A 6 -1.92 22.98 7.64
N LEU A 7 -1.28 23.89 6.89
CA LEU A 7 -0.27 24.81 7.42
C LEU A 7 -0.91 26.16 7.74
N GLY A 8 -0.56 26.75 8.88
CA GLY A 8 -1.06 28.06 9.32
C GLY A 8 0.04 29.12 9.37
N LEU A 9 -0.36 30.39 9.32
CA LEU A 9 0.55 31.53 9.46
C LEU A 9 1.40 31.50 10.74
N PRO A 10 0.88 31.10 11.92
CA PRO A 10 1.72 31.00 13.13
C PRO A 10 2.90 30.04 12.97
N TRP A 11 2.71 28.92 12.26
CA TRP A 11 3.78 27.96 11.98
C TRP A 11 4.84 28.59 11.05
N ALA A 12 4.41 29.19 9.95
CA ALA A 12 5.31 29.82 8.99
C ALA A 12 6.11 30.97 9.62
N GLN A 13 5.49 31.75 10.52
CA GLN A 13 6.16 32.78 11.29
C GLN A 13 7.20 32.21 12.26
N ALA A 14 6.91 31.09 12.92
CA ALA A 14 7.86 30.46 13.83
C ALA A 14 9.09 29.94 13.08
N GLU A 15 8.90 29.27 11.94
CA GLU A 15 9.98 28.80 11.05
C GLU A 15 10.83 29.96 10.52
N ALA A 16 10.20 31.01 9.98
CA ALA A 16 10.90 32.19 9.49
C ALA A 16 11.69 32.90 10.60
N GLN A 17 11.11 33.00 11.81
CA GLN A 17 11.80 33.61 12.95
C GLN A 17 12.99 32.77 13.42
N ALA A 18 12.85 31.44 13.48
CA ALA A 18 13.94 30.55 13.86
C ALA A 18 15.12 30.72 12.90
N PHE A 19 14.85 30.80 11.60
CA PHE A 19 15.85 31.06 10.56
C PHE A 19 16.53 32.43 10.72
N HIS A 20 15.76 33.53 10.74
CA HIS A 20 16.32 34.89 10.79
C HIS A 20 17.03 35.22 12.11
N LEU A 21 16.73 34.51 13.19
CA LEU A 21 17.39 34.68 14.49
C LEU A 21 18.65 33.81 14.65
N GLN A 22 18.92 32.91 13.71
CA GLN A 22 20.10 32.06 13.76
C GLN A 22 21.37 32.91 13.76
N GLY A 23 22.24 32.72 14.76
CA GLY A 23 23.48 33.49 14.92
C GLY A 23 23.32 34.90 15.53
N VAL A 24 22.09 35.36 15.81
CA VAL A 24 21.86 36.68 16.44
C VAL A 24 21.94 36.58 17.96
N SER A 25 22.89 37.30 18.57
CA SER A 25 23.08 37.34 20.02
C SER A 25 21.81 37.77 20.77
N HIS A 26 21.56 37.16 21.93
CA HIS A 26 20.43 37.51 22.80
C HIS A 26 20.46 38.99 23.23
N PHE A 27 21.65 39.60 23.34
CA PHE A 27 21.81 41.00 23.75
C PHE A 27 21.65 42.01 22.59
N ALA A 28 21.65 41.55 21.34
CA ALA A 28 21.53 42.39 20.15
C ALA A 28 20.07 42.78 19.85
N ARG A 29 19.45 43.57 20.74
CA ARG A 29 18.01 43.90 20.69
C ARG A 29 17.55 44.48 19.35
N ALA A 30 18.33 45.40 18.77
CA ALA A 30 18.01 46.03 17.49
C ALA A 30 18.04 45.01 16.34
N GLU A 31 19.08 44.18 16.27
CA GLU A 31 19.22 43.13 15.25
C GLU A 31 18.10 42.08 15.36
N ARG A 32 17.74 41.68 16.59
CA ARG A 32 16.60 40.75 16.81
C ARG A 32 15.27 41.35 16.38
N SER A 33 15.04 42.65 16.61
CA SER A 33 13.84 43.35 16.16
C SER A 33 13.76 43.38 14.63
N ALA A 34 14.89 43.65 13.97
CA ALA A 34 14.98 43.62 12.51
C ALA A 34 14.75 42.22 11.95
N ALA A 35 15.35 41.19 12.56
CA ALA A 35 15.16 39.78 12.19
C ALA A 35 13.70 39.33 12.29
N LYS A 36 13.00 39.67 13.38
CA LYS A 36 11.57 39.38 13.54
C LYS A 36 10.70 40.10 12.51
N SER A 37 11.05 41.33 12.15
CA SER A 37 10.32 42.10 11.15
C SER A 37 10.47 41.49 9.75
N ARG A 38 11.68 41.03 9.39
CA ARG A 38 11.91 40.26 8.14
C ARG A 38 11.12 38.96 8.12
N ALA A 39 11.18 38.19 9.20
CA ALA A 39 10.41 36.95 9.32
C ALA A 39 8.90 37.17 9.16
N ALA A 40 8.35 38.22 9.76
CA ALA A 40 6.93 38.56 9.62
C ALA A 40 6.55 38.97 8.18
N LEU A 41 7.47 39.62 7.45
CA LEU A 41 7.30 40.02 6.06
C LEU A 41 7.36 38.81 5.10
N GLU A 42 8.27 37.87 5.33
CA GLU A 42 8.53 36.74 4.43
C GLU A 42 7.63 35.52 4.72
N ALA A 43 7.15 35.35 5.95
CA ALA A 43 6.32 34.20 6.35
C ALA A 43 5.05 33.98 5.50
N PRO A 44 4.27 35.01 5.09
CA PRO A 44 3.13 34.80 4.21
C PRO A 44 3.50 34.21 2.84
N SER A 45 4.60 34.67 2.24
CA SER A 45 5.10 34.16 0.96
C SER A 45 5.59 32.73 1.09
N PHE A 46 6.31 32.41 2.17
CA PHE A 46 6.72 31.04 2.49
C PHE A 46 5.51 30.12 2.67
N LEU A 47 4.51 30.53 3.46
CA LEU A 47 3.30 29.75 3.66
C LEU A 47 2.56 29.48 2.35
N SER A 48 2.36 30.52 1.53
CA SER A 48 1.66 30.39 0.25
C SER A 48 2.41 29.46 -0.71
N ALA A 49 3.74 29.56 -0.76
CA ALA A 49 4.56 28.72 -1.63
C ALA A 49 4.50 27.24 -1.18
N GLU A 50 4.60 26.99 0.12
CA GLU A 50 4.58 25.62 0.65
C GLU A 50 3.19 24.98 0.53
N GLN A 51 2.11 25.73 0.80
CA GLN A 51 0.74 25.26 0.56
C GLN A 51 0.51 24.94 -0.92
N ALA A 52 0.96 25.80 -1.84
CA ALA A 52 0.84 25.56 -3.28
C ALA A 52 1.61 24.30 -3.71
N ARG A 53 2.82 24.08 -3.17
CA ARG A 53 3.61 22.88 -3.45
C ARG A 53 2.94 21.61 -2.94
N LEU A 54 2.42 21.61 -1.70
CA LEU A 54 1.71 20.48 -1.12
C LEU A 54 0.42 20.15 -1.90
N HIS A 55 -0.32 21.18 -2.34
CA HIS A 55 -1.49 20.99 -3.20
C HIS A 55 -1.12 20.42 -4.57
N ALA A 56 -0.02 20.88 -5.18
CA ALA A 56 0.47 20.31 -6.44
C ALA A 56 0.88 18.84 -6.30
N ALA A 57 1.55 18.48 -5.20
CA ALA A 57 1.90 17.09 -4.89
C ALA A 57 0.64 16.21 -4.70
N HIS A 58 -0.35 16.70 -3.94
CA HIS A 58 -1.63 16.00 -3.77
C HIS A 58 -2.36 15.82 -5.10
N ALA A 59 -2.39 16.86 -5.95
CA ALA A 59 -3.01 16.78 -7.27
C ALA A 59 -2.34 15.74 -8.17
N SER A 60 -1.00 15.64 -8.16
CA SER A 60 -0.25 14.59 -8.89
C SER A 60 -0.65 13.20 -8.42
N LEU A 61 -0.62 12.98 -7.09
CA LEU A 61 -1.01 11.70 -6.49
C LEU A 61 -2.46 11.32 -6.79
N CYS A 62 -3.37 12.30 -6.79
CA CYS A 62 -4.76 12.08 -7.20
C CYS A 62 -4.87 11.71 -8.69
N ALA A 63 -4.11 12.37 -9.57
CA ALA A 63 -4.11 12.07 -10.99
C ALA A 63 -3.52 10.68 -11.28
N GLU A 64 -2.45 10.29 -10.59
CA GLU A 64 -1.85 8.94 -10.68
C GLU A 64 -2.84 7.87 -10.20
N ALA A 65 -3.48 8.08 -9.05
CA ALA A 65 -4.48 7.16 -8.53
C ALA A 65 -5.71 7.04 -9.46
N GLU A 66 -6.16 8.15 -10.04
CA GLU A 66 -7.25 8.15 -11.02
C GLU A 66 -6.85 7.39 -12.29
N HIS A 67 -5.63 7.61 -12.79
CA HIS A 67 -5.13 6.91 -13.97
C HIS A 67 -5.07 5.40 -13.74
N TRP A 68 -4.51 4.97 -12.60
CA TRP A 68 -4.48 3.56 -12.21
C TRP A 68 -5.89 2.96 -12.09
N TRP A 69 -6.82 3.69 -11.46
CA TRP A 69 -8.21 3.26 -11.34
C TRP A 69 -8.90 3.13 -12.71
N GLN A 70 -8.65 4.06 -13.62
CA GLN A 70 -9.18 4.01 -14.99
C GLN A 70 -8.62 2.81 -15.76
N ALA A 71 -7.32 2.53 -15.65
CA ALA A 71 -6.70 1.35 -16.26
C ALA A 71 -7.33 0.05 -15.75
N LEU A 72 -7.48 -0.08 -14.43
CA LEU A 72 -8.15 -1.22 -13.80
C LEU A 72 -9.61 -1.38 -14.27
N ALA A 73 -10.37 -0.28 -14.35
CA ALA A 73 -11.76 -0.30 -14.81
C ALA A 73 -11.90 -0.57 -16.31
N ALA A 74 -10.89 -0.22 -17.10
CA ALA A 74 -10.82 -0.49 -18.53
C ALA A 74 -10.31 -1.90 -18.87
N ASN A 75 -10.06 -2.73 -17.86
CA ASN A 75 -9.47 -4.07 -18.00
C ASN A 75 -8.09 -4.06 -18.67
N ASP A 76 -7.28 -3.03 -18.39
CA ASP A 76 -5.86 -3.04 -18.78
C ASP A 76 -5.18 -4.28 -18.18
N GLU A 77 -4.61 -5.12 -19.02
CA GLU A 77 -4.15 -6.46 -18.65
C GLU A 77 -3.07 -6.41 -17.56
N GLU A 78 -2.04 -5.57 -17.73
CA GLU A 78 -0.96 -5.42 -16.75
C GLU A 78 -1.52 -4.97 -15.39
N THR A 79 -2.34 -3.93 -15.39
CA THR A 79 -2.94 -3.38 -14.17
C THR A 79 -3.86 -4.38 -13.46
N VAL A 80 -4.70 -5.11 -14.22
CA VAL A 80 -5.61 -6.13 -13.67
C VAL A 80 -4.81 -7.30 -13.11
N CYS A 81 -3.86 -7.85 -13.87
CA CYS A 81 -3.05 -8.98 -13.43
C CYS A 81 -2.24 -8.63 -12.18
N GLU A 82 -1.62 -7.45 -12.11
CA GLU A 82 -0.90 -6.99 -10.92
C GLU A 82 -1.84 -6.88 -9.70
N ALA A 83 -2.99 -6.23 -9.86
CA ALA A 83 -3.95 -6.04 -8.77
C ALA A 83 -4.53 -7.36 -8.27
N VAL A 84 -4.93 -8.26 -9.17
CA VAL A 84 -5.50 -9.56 -8.84
C VAL A 84 -4.45 -10.48 -8.20
N ASN A 85 -3.23 -10.53 -8.73
CA ASN A 85 -2.15 -11.33 -8.13
C ASN A 85 -1.76 -10.82 -6.74
N THR A 86 -1.81 -9.51 -6.52
CA THR A 86 -1.62 -8.91 -5.19
C THR A 86 -2.74 -9.34 -4.23
N ALA A 87 -4.00 -9.40 -4.69
CA ALA A 87 -5.10 -9.88 -3.86
C ALA A 87 -4.92 -11.37 -3.52
N PHE A 88 -4.55 -12.20 -4.49
CA PHE A 88 -4.35 -13.63 -4.30
C PHE A 88 -3.16 -14.02 -3.42
N SER A 89 -2.23 -13.10 -3.11
CA SER A 89 -1.01 -13.43 -2.36
C SER A 89 -1.26 -13.99 -0.96
N ASP A 90 -2.42 -13.66 -0.38
CA ASP A 90 -2.78 -14.03 0.98
C ASP A 90 -3.69 -15.27 1.03
N ASN A 91 -4.00 -15.87 -0.12
CA ASN A 91 -4.90 -17.02 -0.21
C ASN A 91 -4.23 -18.36 0.12
N PRO A 92 -4.91 -19.26 0.83
CA PRO A 92 -4.42 -20.62 1.07
C PRO A 92 -4.23 -21.48 -0.19
N ALA A 93 -4.98 -21.18 -1.26
CA ALA A 93 -4.80 -21.77 -2.58
C ALA A 93 -4.21 -20.71 -3.51
N ALA A 94 -2.98 -20.95 -3.97
CA ALA A 94 -2.25 -19.99 -4.79
C ALA A 94 -2.94 -19.86 -6.17
N GLY A 95 -3.62 -18.75 -6.38
CA GLY A 95 -4.13 -18.32 -7.67
C GLY A 95 -3.15 -17.37 -8.36
N CYS A 96 -3.11 -17.41 -9.68
CA CYS A 96 -2.34 -16.50 -10.52
C CYS A 96 -3.19 -16.08 -11.72
N ALA A 97 -3.44 -14.78 -11.86
CA ALA A 97 -3.93 -14.17 -13.08
C ALA A 97 -2.82 -14.19 -14.14
N VAL A 98 -3.12 -14.79 -15.29
CA VAL A 98 -2.16 -15.03 -16.37
C VAL A 98 -2.46 -14.22 -17.64
N GLY A 99 -3.63 -13.58 -17.73
CA GLY A 99 -3.94 -12.67 -18.82
C GLY A 99 -5.38 -12.20 -18.85
N VAL A 100 -5.68 -11.24 -19.71
CA VAL A 100 -7.02 -10.64 -19.87
C VAL A 100 -7.40 -10.55 -21.35
N ASP A 101 -8.53 -11.14 -21.73
CA ASP A 101 -9.15 -10.96 -23.05
C ASP A 101 -10.46 -10.16 -22.91
N GLY A 102 -10.40 -8.87 -23.22
CA GLY A 102 -11.53 -7.95 -23.16
C GLY A 102 -12.10 -7.79 -21.74
N SER A 103 -13.09 -8.59 -21.38
CA SER A 103 -13.69 -8.62 -20.03
C SER A 103 -13.69 -10.01 -19.39
N VAL A 104 -12.81 -10.88 -19.90
CA VAL A 104 -12.56 -12.23 -19.40
C VAL A 104 -11.14 -12.29 -18.83
N LEU A 105 -11.02 -12.71 -17.57
CA LEU A 105 -9.74 -12.91 -16.90
C LEU A 105 -9.36 -14.39 -16.92
N SER A 106 -8.12 -14.70 -17.29
CA SER A 106 -7.56 -16.05 -17.24
C SER A 106 -6.81 -16.26 -15.94
N VAL A 107 -7.15 -17.33 -15.21
CA VAL A 107 -6.59 -17.65 -13.89
C VAL A 107 -6.14 -19.11 -13.81
N VAL A 108 -4.95 -19.33 -13.25
CA VAL A 108 -4.45 -20.66 -12.88
C VAL A 108 -4.39 -20.76 -11.36
N MET A 109 -4.89 -21.85 -10.78
CA MET A 109 -4.90 -22.08 -9.34
C MET A 109 -4.25 -23.41 -8.96
N ARG A 110 -3.38 -23.41 -7.94
CA ARG A 110 -2.86 -24.63 -7.30
C ARG A 110 -3.77 -25.06 -6.16
N GLN A 111 -4.42 -26.22 -6.32
CA GLN A 111 -5.19 -26.86 -5.25
C GLN A 111 -4.28 -27.74 -4.39
N GLN A 112 -4.56 -27.91 -3.09
CA GLN A 112 -3.82 -28.87 -2.26
C GLN A 112 -3.96 -30.31 -2.76
N ASP A 113 -2.90 -31.11 -2.62
CA ASP A 113 -2.89 -32.50 -3.08
C ASP A 113 -3.89 -33.36 -2.32
N LEU A 114 -4.56 -34.30 -3.01
CA LEU A 114 -5.50 -35.23 -2.37
C LEU A 114 -4.85 -36.02 -1.22
N ASP A 115 -3.57 -36.36 -1.37
CA ASP A 115 -2.83 -37.13 -0.36
C ASP A 115 -2.55 -36.33 0.92
N ALA A 116 -2.58 -35.00 0.86
CA ALA A 116 -2.48 -34.13 2.02
C ALA A 116 -3.76 -34.10 2.86
N MET A 117 -4.90 -34.59 2.33
CA MET A 117 -6.16 -34.63 3.06
C MET A 117 -6.11 -35.63 4.22
N PRO A 118 -6.74 -35.32 5.38
CA PRO A 118 -6.82 -36.24 6.50
C PRO A 118 -7.38 -37.62 6.10
N THR A 119 -6.86 -38.66 6.75
CA THR A 119 -7.31 -40.05 6.54
C THR A 119 -8.40 -40.47 7.53
N GLN A 120 -8.67 -39.65 8.54
CA GLN A 120 -9.63 -39.91 9.62
C GLN A 120 -10.51 -38.70 9.89
N THR A 121 -11.74 -38.96 10.34
CA THR A 121 -12.69 -37.94 10.79
C THR A 121 -13.14 -38.22 12.23
N PRO A 122 -13.39 -37.18 13.05
CA PRO A 122 -14.08 -37.35 14.32
C PRO A 122 -15.45 -38.03 14.13
N GLY A 123 -15.82 -38.88 15.08
CA GLY A 123 -17.11 -39.53 15.13
C GLY A 123 -17.41 -40.04 16.54
N LEU A 124 -18.56 -40.71 16.68
CA LEU A 124 -18.95 -41.36 17.92
C LEU A 124 -19.06 -42.88 17.73
N THR A 125 -18.69 -43.63 18.76
CA THR A 125 -19.04 -45.05 18.89
C THR A 125 -20.54 -45.20 19.10
N PRO A 126 -21.14 -46.41 18.95
CA PRO A 126 -22.54 -46.65 19.30
C PRO A 126 -22.89 -46.29 20.75
N SER A 127 -21.88 -46.29 21.64
CA SER A 127 -22.00 -45.88 23.04
C SER A 127 -21.76 -44.38 23.29
N GLY A 128 -21.64 -43.56 22.24
CA GLY A 128 -21.47 -42.11 22.34
C GLY A 128 -20.06 -41.65 22.71
N ARG A 129 -19.04 -42.52 22.69
CA ARG A 129 -17.65 -42.12 22.99
C ARG A 129 -17.01 -41.50 21.74
N PRO A 130 -16.30 -40.36 21.86
CA PRO A 130 -15.49 -39.81 20.78
C PRO A 130 -14.52 -40.84 20.21
N THR A 131 -14.42 -40.91 18.89
CA THR A 131 -13.55 -41.82 18.17
C THR A 131 -13.09 -41.19 16.85
N LEU A 132 -12.03 -41.71 16.25
CA LEU A 132 -11.57 -41.36 14.91
C LEU A 132 -11.93 -42.49 13.96
N LYS A 133 -12.74 -42.19 12.95
CA LYS A 133 -13.14 -43.16 11.91
C LYS A 133 -12.29 -42.94 10.67
N ASN A 134 -11.75 -44.02 10.10
CA ASN A 134 -11.06 -43.95 8.81
C ASN A 134 -12.06 -43.49 7.74
N LEU A 135 -11.67 -42.46 6.98
CA LEU A 135 -12.44 -42.00 5.84
C LEU A 135 -12.29 -43.00 4.69
N THR A 136 -13.39 -43.30 4.02
CA THR A 136 -13.30 -44.09 2.80
C THR A 136 -12.60 -43.29 1.70
N LYS A 137 -12.02 -43.96 0.70
CA LYS A 137 -11.41 -43.26 -0.47
C LYS A 137 -12.40 -42.31 -1.13
N ARG A 138 -13.67 -42.70 -1.17
CA ARG A 138 -14.77 -41.90 -1.70
C ARG A 138 -14.98 -40.63 -0.86
N ASP A 139 -15.07 -40.76 0.45
CA ASP A 139 -15.30 -39.61 1.33
C ASP A 139 -14.11 -38.64 1.31
N ARG A 140 -12.88 -39.15 1.23
CA ARG A 140 -11.68 -38.32 1.03
C ARG A 140 -11.74 -37.54 -0.29
N THR A 141 -12.16 -38.21 -1.37
CA THR A 141 -12.30 -37.56 -2.69
C THR A 141 -13.38 -36.49 -2.68
N LEU A 142 -14.52 -36.76 -2.04
CA LEU A 142 -15.60 -35.79 -1.89
C LEU A 142 -15.15 -34.59 -1.07
N TRP A 143 -14.50 -34.80 0.07
CA TRP A 143 -13.99 -33.70 0.89
C TRP A 143 -12.96 -32.86 0.14
N TRP A 144 -12.06 -33.49 -0.60
CA TRP A 144 -11.11 -32.80 -1.47
C TRP A 144 -11.81 -31.97 -2.57
N LEU A 145 -12.83 -32.54 -3.23
CA LEU A 145 -13.63 -31.84 -4.24
C LEU A 145 -14.38 -30.65 -3.63
N THR A 146 -14.95 -30.79 -2.44
CA THR A 146 -15.61 -29.69 -1.71
C THR A 146 -14.62 -28.59 -1.32
N SER A 147 -13.41 -28.96 -0.89
CA SER A 147 -12.32 -28.01 -0.62
C SER A 147 -11.88 -27.27 -1.90
N MET A 148 -11.69 -28.00 -3.00
CA MET A 148 -11.38 -27.42 -4.31
C MET A 148 -12.48 -26.46 -4.78
N GLY A 149 -13.76 -26.86 -4.69
CA GLY A 149 -14.90 -26.00 -5.02
C GLY A 149 -14.92 -24.73 -4.17
N SER A 150 -14.64 -24.84 -2.87
CA SER A 150 -14.56 -23.69 -1.96
C SER A 150 -13.46 -22.72 -2.40
N ASN A 151 -12.27 -23.24 -2.72
CA ASN A 151 -11.15 -22.44 -3.19
C ASN A 151 -11.43 -21.78 -4.55
N ILE A 152 -12.04 -22.51 -5.50
CA ILE A 152 -12.46 -21.93 -6.79
C ILE A 152 -13.40 -20.75 -6.55
N ILE A 153 -14.45 -20.92 -5.75
CA ILE A 153 -15.43 -19.84 -5.52
C ILE A 153 -14.81 -18.66 -4.76
N ALA A 154 -13.91 -18.91 -3.82
CA ALA A 154 -13.16 -17.85 -3.14
C ALA A 154 -12.32 -17.03 -4.13
N THR A 155 -11.51 -17.71 -4.95
CA THR A 155 -10.68 -17.10 -6.01
C THR A 155 -11.53 -16.30 -7.00
N LEU A 156 -12.66 -16.84 -7.43
CA LEU A 156 -13.57 -16.14 -8.34
C LEU A 156 -14.14 -14.87 -7.70
N LYS A 157 -14.65 -14.95 -6.46
CA LYS A 157 -15.22 -13.81 -5.76
C LYS A 157 -14.20 -12.70 -5.54
N GLU A 158 -12.97 -13.06 -5.19
CA GLU A 158 -11.89 -12.11 -5.01
C GLU A 158 -11.44 -11.49 -6.33
N GLY A 159 -11.22 -12.28 -7.38
CA GLY A 159 -10.88 -11.76 -8.70
C GLY A 159 -11.93 -10.76 -9.21
N PHE A 160 -13.22 -11.09 -9.05
CA PHE A 160 -14.31 -10.16 -9.37
C PHE A 160 -14.36 -8.92 -8.47
N ALA A 161 -14.01 -9.03 -7.19
CA ALA A 161 -13.99 -7.88 -6.28
C ALA A 161 -12.84 -6.92 -6.63
N THR A 162 -11.69 -7.46 -7.04
CA THR A 162 -10.48 -6.70 -7.36
C THR A 162 -10.57 -6.02 -8.72
N ALA A 163 -11.12 -6.69 -9.75
CA ALA A 163 -11.19 -6.16 -11.11
C ALA A 163 -12.65 -5.90 -11.53
N PRO A 164 -13.20 -4.68 -11.34
CA PRO A 164 -14.63 -4.41 -11.49
C PRO A 164 -15.14 -4.53 -12.94
N GLY A 165 -14.29 -4.28 -13.94
CA GLY A 165 -14.65 -4.40 -15.36
C GLY A 165 -14.68 -5.84 -15.87
N ILE A 166 -14.14 -6.80 -15.11
CA ILE A 166 -14.12 -8.22 -15.48
C ILE A 166 -15.52 -8.82 -15.25
N THR A 167 -16.04 -9.46 -16.29
CA THR A 167 -17.40 -10.05 -16.33
C THR A 167 -17.40 -11.57 -16.26
N ALA A 168 -16.28 -12.21 -16.62
CA ALA A 168 -16.09 -13.65 -16.52
C ALA A 168 -14.64 -13.99 -16.17
N ILE A 169 -14.44 -15.16 -15.58
CA ILE A 169 -13.11 -15.70 -15.27
C ILE A 169 -13.05 -17.12 -15.84
N ASP A 170 -12.01 -17.38 -16.62
CA ASP A 170 -11.60 -18.72 -17.04
C ASP A 170 -10.59 -19.23 -16.04
N LEU A 171 -10.93 -20.29 -15.31
CA LEU A 171 -10.12 -20.78 -14.21
C LEU A 171 -9.73 -22.24 -14.43
N ALA A 172 -8.42 -22.47 -14.47
CA ALA A 172 -7.82 -23.80 -14.52
C ALA A 172 -7.24 -24.16 -13.15
N VAL A 173 -7.54 -25.36 -12.66
CA VAL A 173 -7.02 -25.87 -11.39
C VAL A 173 -6.03 -26.99 -11.65
N LEU A 174 -4.83 -26.86 -11.09
CA LEU A 174 -3.81 -27.90 -11.14
C LEU A 174 -3.52 -28.47 -9.75
N THR A 175 -3.23 -29.78 -9.71
CA THR A 175 -2.80 -30.48 -8.50
C THR A 175 -1.81 -31.59 -8.82
N ARG A 176 -1.05 -32.05 -7.84
CA ARG A 176 -0.29 -33.30 -7.97
C ARG A 176 -1.26 -34.48 -7.94
N LEU A 177 -1.15 -35.35 -8.93
CA LEU A 177 -1.99 -36.53 -9.06
C LEU A 177 -1.47 -37.67 -8.16
N PRO A 178 -2.35 -38.39 -7.42
CA PRO A 178 -1.91 -39.44 -6.50
C PRO A 178 -1.10 -40.57 -7.16
N ASP A 179 -1.50 -40.98 -8.37
CA ASP A 179 -0.92 -42.16 -9.03
C ASP A 179 0.41 -41.85 -9.73
N THR A 180 0.56 -40.66 -10.31
CA THR A 180 1.75 -40.29 -11.11
C THR A 180 2.70 -39.37 -10.35
N GLN A 181 2.24 -38.71 -9.30
CA GLN A 181 2.96 -37.65 -8.59
C GLN A 181 3.38 -36.48 -9.49
N LEU A 182 2.80 -36.38 -10.69
CA LEU A 182 2.97 -35.26 -11.62
C LEU A 182 1.83 -34.26 -11.43
N LEU A 183 2.09 -33.01 -11.80
CA LEU A 183 1.03 -32.02 -11.92
C LEU A 183 0.11 -32.34 -13.08
N GLY A 184 -1.17 -32.10 -12.88
CA GLY A 184 -2.17 -32.16 -13.93
C GLY A 184 -3.34 -31.25 -13.62
N PHE A 185 -3.98 -30.77 -14.69
CA PHE A 185 -5.23 -30.04 -14.58
C PHE A 185 -6.34 -30.97 -14.12
N VAL A 186 -7.09 -30.55 -13.12
CA VAL A 186 -8.15 -31.35 -12.48
C VAL A 186 -9.52 -30.67 -12.54
N ALA A 187 -9.56 -29.38 -12.83
CA ALA A 187 -10.76 -28.66 -13.18
C ALA A 187 -10.44 -27.54 -14.17
N TYR A 188 -11.39 -27.23 -15.04
CA TYR A 188 -11.39 -26.06 -15.91
C TYR A 188 -12.84 -25.60 -16.09
N GLY A 189 -13.07 -24.31 -16.27
CA GLY A 189 -14.35 -23.77 -16.68
C GLY A 189 -14.35 -22.26 -16.76
N ARG A 190 -15.47 -21.72 -17.23
CA ARG A 190 -15.74 -20.28 -17.26
C ARG A 190 -16.84 -19.94 -16.27
N TRP A 191 -16.60 -18.97 -15.39
CA TRP A 191 -17.60 -18.48 -14.45
C TRP A 191 -17.89 -17.02 -14.71
N THR A 192 -19.17 -16.64 -14.77
CA THR A 192 -19.55 -15.23 -14.92
C THR A 192 -19.74 -14.58 -13.55
N ARG A 193 -19.46 -13.27 -13.47
CA ARG A 193 -19.72 -12.45 -12.28
C ARG A 193 -21.15 -12.60 -11.81
N GLN A 194 -22.12 -12.56 -12.74
CA GLN A 194 -23.54 -12.67 -12.43
C GLN A 194 -23.90 -14.04 -11.82
N ALA A 195 -23.38 -15.13 -12.37
CA ALA A 195 -23.65 -16.47 -11.84
C ALA A 195 -23.09 -16.64 -10.42
N VAL A 196 -21.85 -16.19 -10.18
CA VAL A 196 -21.22 -16.28 -8.86
C VAL A 196 -21.94 -15.38 -7.83
N ALA A 197 -22.33 -14.16 -8.21
CA ALA A 197 -22.99 -13.21 -7.32
C ALA A 197 -24.45 -13.58 -6.98
N SER A 198 -25.16 -14.23 -7.90
CA SER A 198 -26.57 -14.62 -7.69
C SER A 198 -26.74 -15.96 -6.97
N THR A 199 -25.66 -16.74 -6.84
CA THR A 199 -25.70 -18.04 -6.16
C THR A 199 -25.57 -17.87 -4.64
N PRO A 200 -26.46 -18.48 -3.83
CA PRO A 200 -26.31 -18.49 -2.38
C PRO A 200 -25.20 -19.46 -1.94
N TRP A 201 -24.38 -19.04 -0.98
CA TRP A 201 -23.26 -19.80 -0.43
C TRP A 201 -23.39 -19.86 1.10
N HIS A 202 -24.13 -20.84 1.62
CA HIS A 202 -24.45 -20.94 3.04
C HIS A 202 -23.82 -22.17 3.70
N GLU A 203 -23.88 -23.31 3.00
CA GLU A 203 -23.41 -24.58 3.53
C GLU A 203 -22.15 -25.05 2.78
N PRO A 204 -21.29 -25.89 3.40
CA PRO A 204 -20.12 -26.42 2.73
C PRO A 204 -20.43 -27.14 1.40
N GLU A 205 -21.58 -27.79 1.30
CA GLU A 205 -22.02 -28.50 0.09
C GLU A 205 -22.33 -27.53 -1.06
N ASP A 206 -22.65 -26.26 -0.77
CA ASP A 206 -22.87 -25.25 -1.80
C ASP A 206 -21.61 -25.04 -2.64
N ALA A 207 -20.42 -25.32 -2.09
CA ALA A 207 -19.16 -25.26 -2.83
C ALA A 207 -19.16 -26.11 -4.11
N LEU A 208 -19.95 -27.19 -4.17
CA LEU A 208 -20.06 -28.06 -5.34
C LEU A 208 -20.86 -27.43 -6.49
N ARG A 209 -21.62 -26.37 -6.22
CA ARG A 209 -22.39 -25.63 -7.25
C ARG A 209 -21.50 -25.01 -8.32
N PHE A 210 -20.19 -24.89 -8.09
CA PHE A 210 -19.24 -24.45 -9.12
C PHE A 210 -19.35 -25.29 -10.42
N LEU A 211 -19.73 -26.57 -10.30
CA LEU A 211 -19.99 -27.46 -11.43
C LEU A 211 -21.25 -27.07 -12.22
N ASP A 212 -22.26 -26.52 -11.54
CA ASP A 212 -23.59 -26.25 -12.12
C ASP A 212 -23.69 -24.84 -12.70
N ILE A 213 -23.00 -23.87 -12.09
CA ILE A 213 -23.10 -22.45 -12.46
C ILE A 213 -22.05 -22.00 -13.49
N GLY A 214 -21.04 -22.84 -13.72
CA GLY A 214 -19.99 -22.58 -14.70
C GLY A 214 -20.40 -23.00 -16.11
N GLN A 215 -19.78 -22.39 -17.10
CA GLN A 215 -19.86 -22.75 -18.51
C GLN A 215 -18.67 -23.64 -18.86
N ASP A 216 -18.91 -24.66 -19.69
CA ASP A 216 -17.89 -25.57 -20.20
C ASP A 216 -17.02 -26.21 -19.12
N VAL A 217 -17.63 -26.51 -17.96
CA VAL A 217 -16.91 -27.04 -16.81
C VAL A 217 -16.46 -28.47 -17.08
N ALA A 218 -15.14 -28.66 -17.06
CA ALA A 218 -14.50 -29.96 -17.06
C ALA A 218 -13.95 -30.25 -15.65
N CYS A 219 -14.23 -31.44 -15.11
CA CYS A 219 -13.71 -31.86 -13.82
C CYS A 219 -13.23 -33.32 -13.86
N SER A 220 -12.06 -33.55 -13.27
CA SER A 220 -11.43 -34.86 -13.12
C SER A 220 -12.24 -35.82 -12.25
N VAL A 221 -13.07 -35.30 -11.33
CA VAL A 221 -13.96 -36.09 -10.48
C VAL A 221 -15.28 -36.29 -11.20
N THR A 222 -15.46 -37.49 -11.76
CA THR A 222 -16.69 -37.85 -12.50
C THR A 222 -17.66 -38.62 -11.62
N THR A 223 -18.95 -38.52 -11.91
CA THR A 223 -19.97 -39.42 -11.35
C THR A 223 -20.00 -40.73 -12.13
N THR A 224 -20.02 -41.86 -11.43
CA THR A 224 -20.26 -43.17 -12.05
C THR A 224 -21.70 -43.26 -12.57
N ALA A 225 -21.99 -44.30 -13.36
CA ALA A 225 -23.34 -44.61 -13.85
C ALA A 225 -24.39 -44.77 -12.73
N SER A 226 -23.96 -45.01 -11.48
CA SER A 226 -24.81 -45.09 -10.29
C SER A 226 -24.99 -43.74 -9.57
N GLY A 227 -24.59 -42.62 -10.18
CA GLY A 227 -24.68 -41.27 -9.57
C GLY A 227 -23.69 -41.02 -8.43
N THR A 228 -22.65 -41.85 -8.34
CA THR A 228 -21.71 -41.88 -7.21
C THR A 228 -20.37 -41.32 -7.69
N PHE A 229 -19.82 -40.26 -7.07
CA PHE A 229 -18.44 -39.80 -7.36
C PHE A 229 -17.39 -40.94 -7.41
N SER A 230 -16.61 -40.95 -8.50
CA SER A 230 -15.46 -41.81 -8.72
C SER A 230 -14.36 -41.50 -7.70
N SER A 231 -13.73 -42.53 -7.14
CA SER A 231 -12.54 -42.38 -6.29
C SER A 231 -11.24 -42.33 -7.09
N LYS A 232 -11.31 -42.33 -8.43
CA LYS A 232 -10.15 -42.19 -9.33
C LYS A 232 -10.17 -40.81 -9.95
N ILE A 233 -9.07 -40.07 -9.76
CA ILE A 233 -8.81 -38.75 -10.34
C ILE A 233 -7.87 -38.95 -11.52
N LYS A 234 -8.25 -38.44 -12.69
CA LYS A 234 -7.40 -38.40 -13.89
C LYS A 234 -7.20 -36.95 -14.33
N PRO A 235 -6.04 -36.58 -14.87
CA PRO A 235 -5.86 -35.25 -15.42
C PRO A 235 -6.87 -35.03 -16.56
N LEU A 236 -7.28 -33.78 -16.71
CA LEU A 236 -8.02 -33.32 -17.88
C LEU A 236 -7.15 -33.46 -19.14
N ASP A 237 -7.80 -33.84 -20.24
CA ASP A 237 -7.17 -33.85 -21.55
C ASP A 237 -7.21 -32.43 -22.12
N ILE A 238 -6.06 -31.77 -22.12
CA ILE A 238 -5.88 -30.38 -22.58
C ILE A 238 -6.36 -30.24 -24.03
N SER A 239 -6.05 -31.22 -24.88
CA SER A 239 -6.40 -31.20 -26.31
C SER A 239 -7.91 -31.25 -26.57
N ARG A 240 -8.71 -31.68 -25.59
CA ARG A 240 -10.17 -31.80 -25.69
C ARG A 240 -10.92 -30.65 -25.03
N THR A 241 -10.20 -29.76 -24.35
CA THR A 241 -10.78 -28.66 -23.59
C THR A 241 -10.30 -27.36 -24.24
N ALA A 242 -10.97 -26.91 -25.30
CA ALA A 242 -10.50 -25.81 -26.14
C ALA A 242 -10.11 -24.57 -25.33
N GLY A 243 -10.96 -24.13 -24.40
CA GLY A 243 -10.65 -22.96 -23.56
C GLY A 243 -9.50 -23.17 -22.56
N LEU A 244 -9.12 -24.41 -22.23
CA LEU A 244 -7.92 -24.68 -21.44
C LEU A 244 -6.66 -24.52 -22.30
N GLN A 245 -6.70 -24.88 -23.58
CA GLN A 245 -5.60 -24.61 -24.50
C GLN A 245 -5.44 -23.10 -24.71
N ASP A 246 -6.54 -22.38 -24.94
CA ASP A 246 -6.51 -20.91 -25.08
C ASP A 246 -5.91 -20.25 -23.83
N LEU A 247 -6.30 -20.70 -22.63
CA LEU A 247 -5.74 -20.21 -21.37
C LEU A 247 -4.22 -20.45 -21.26
N LEU A 248 -3.75 -21.61 -21.73
CA LEU A 248 -2.33 -21.93 -21.74
C LEU A 248 -1.56 -21.07 -22.76
N ASP A 249 -2.15 -20.83 -23.92
CA ASP A 249 -1.57 -20.00 -24.97
C ASP A 249 -1.42 -18.54 -24.49
N HIS A 250 -2.42 -18.01 -23.77
CA HIS A 250 -2.35 -16.68 -23.13
C HIS A 250 -1.33 -16.60 -21.98
N GLY A 251 -1.02 -17.71 -21.32
CA GLY A 251 -0.01 -17.76 -20.26
C GLY A 251 1.44 -17.78 -20.77
N GLN A 252 1.68 -17.89 -22.08
CA GLN A 252 3.01 -17.98 -22.68
C GLN A 252 3.38 -16.70 -23.47
N GLU A 253 3.57 -15.58 -22.77
CA GLU A 253 4.18 -14.38 -23.36
C GLU A 253 5.52 -14.04 -22.71
N ASP A 254 6.54 -14.88 -22.97
CA ASP A 254 7.93 -14.40 -23.01
C ASP A 254 8.81 -15.33 -23.86
N PRO A 255 9.08 -15.01 -25.15
CA PRO A 255 9.87 -15.87 -26.04
C PRO A 255 11.36 -15.96 -25.66
N ASP A 256 11.83 -15.13 -24.72
CA ASP A 256 13.20 -15.12 -24.20
C ASP A 256 13.35 -15.90 -22.88
N THR A 257 12.25 -16.43 -22.33
CA THR A 257 12.27 -17.26 -21.12
C THR A 257 12.18 -18.75 -21.52
N PRO A 258 13.13 -19.62 -21.10
CA PRO A 258 13.09 -21.03 -21.43
C PRO A 258 11.76 -21.63 -20.95
N GLU A 259 11.10 -22.43 -21.80
CA GLU A 259 9.74 -22.94 -21.57
C GLU A 259 9.50 -23.30 -20.10
N PRO A 260 8.59 -22.61 -19.40
CA PRO A 260 8.31 -22.93 -18.01
C PRO A 260 7.67 -24.31 -17.99
N SER A 261 8.40 -25.29 -17.43
CA SER A 261 7.83 -26.61 -17.22
C SER A 261 6.72 -26.48 -16.17
N LEU A 262 5.74 -27.40 -16.19
CA LEU A 262 4.73 -27.46 -15.11
C LEU A 262 5.38 -27.52 -13.72
N ALA A 263 6.61 -28.06 -13.60
CA ALA A 263 7.36 -28.07 -12.35
C ALA A 263 7.82 -26.67 -11.90
N ASP A 264 8.15 -25.78 -12.83
CA ASP A 264 8.50 -24.38 -12.53
C ASP A 264 7.27 -23.60 -12.07
N LEU A 265 6.10 -23.89 -12.65
CA LEU A 265 4.80 -23.41 -12.15
C LEU A 265 4.52 -23.92 -10.72
N ASP A 266 4.80 -25.20 -10.39
CA ASP A 266 4.66 -25.73 -9.02
C ASP A 266 5.53 -24.98 -8.02
N ILE A 267 6.75 -24.58 -8.41
CA ILE A 267 7.65 -23.80 -7.56
C ILE A 267 7.12 -22.38 -7.38
N SER A 268 6.65 -21.73 -8.44
CA SER A 268 6.11 -20.36 -8.38
C SER A 268 4.80 -20.27 -7.57
N LEU A 269 3.94 -21.29 -7.67
CA LEU A 269 2.66 -21.37 -6.97
C LEU A 269 2.79 -21.99 -5.57
N GLY A 270 3.79 -22.86 -5.36
CA GLY A 270 4.02 -23.58 -4.10
C GLY A 270 4.97 -22.87 -3.14
N ALA A 271 5.88 -22.04 -3.65
CA ALA A 271 6.44 -20.97 -2.84
C ALA A 271 5.29 -19.99 -2.62
N ASN A 272 4.85 -19.82 -1.37
CA ASN A 272 4.23 -18.57 -0.94
C ASN A 272 5.18 -17.48 -1.44
N SER A 273 4.89 -16.93 -2.61
CA SER A 273 5.73 -15.94 -3.24
C SER A 273 5.70 -14.80 -2.27
N THR A 274 6.75 -14.71 -1.44
CA THR A 274 7.00 -13.53 -0.62
C THR A 274 6.82 -12.40 -1.59
N PRO A 275 5.89 -11.47 -1.31
CA PRO A 275 5.65 -10.40 -2.23
C PRO A 275 7.03 -9.84 -2.52
N SER A 276 7.41 -9.82 -3.80
CA SER A 276 8.16 -8.67 -4.28
C SER A 276 7.19 -7.50 -4.19
N GLY A 277 6.73 -7.22 -2.98
CA GLY A 277 6.19 -5.97 -2.58
C GLY A 277 7.36 -5.07 -2.90
N ARG A 278 7.20 -4.34 -3.98
CA ARG A 278 7.40 -2.91 -3.88
C ARG A 278 6.59 -2.45 -2.66
N THR A 279 7.15 -2.69 -1.47
CA THR A 279 7.20 -1.63 -0.48
C THR A 279 7.62 -0.43 -1.30
N PRO A 280 6.80 0.64 -1.38
CA PRO A 280 7.21 1.83 -2.08
C PRO A 280 8.60 2.14 -1.56
N THR A 281 9.57 1.97 -2.45
CA THR A 281 10.99 2.13 -2.18
C THR A 281 11.09 3.45 -1.49
N THR A 282 11.60 3.46 -0.26
CA THR A 282 11.82 4.58 0.66
C THR A 282 11.92 5.90 -0.09
N GLY A 283 10.76 6.45 -0.44
CA GLY A 283 10.59 7.52 -1.39
C GLY A 283 10.00 8.63 -0.59
N SER A 284 10.80 9.67 -0.38
CA SER A 284 10.49 10.86 0.41
C SER A 284 8.99 11.10 0.53
N ASP A 285 8.48 11.16 1.77
CA ASP A 285 7.11 11.58 2.06
C ASP A 285 6.72 12.76 1.13
N PRO A 286 5.74 12.59 0.23
CA PRO A 286 5.38 13.63 -0.75
C PRO A 286 4.87 14.91 -0.07
N TYR A 287 4.40 14.77 1.18
CA TYR A 287 3.98 15.86 2.05
C TYR A 287 5.05 16.31 3.03
N ARG A 288 6.31 15.87 2.90
CA ARG A 288 7.42 16.38 3.70
C ARG A 288 7.42 17.90 3.61
N ILE A 289 7.18 18.55 4.74
CA ILE A 289 7.14 20.00 4.83
C ILE A 289 8.57 20.54 4.67
N ARG A 290 8.75 21.50 3.77
CA ARG A 290 10.03 22.20 3.59
C ARG A 290 10.25 23.20 4.72
N THR A 291 11.50 23.29 5.17
CA THR A 291 11.93 24.32 6.12
C THR A 291 12.03 25.68 5.44
N PHE A 292 11.98 26.76 6.23
CA PHE A 292 12.17 28.11 5.70
C PHE A 292 13.52 28.29 5.00
N ALA A 293 14.57 27.65 5.53
CA ALA A 293 15.93 27.68 4.95
C ALA A 293 15.99 27.06 3.55
N GLU A 294 15.34 25.91 3.36
CA GLU A 294 15.23 25.24 2.05
C GLU A 294 14.48 26.11 1.05
N TRP A 295 13.35 26.71 1.46
CA TRP A 295 12.59 27.63 0.61
C TRP A 295 13.37 28.88 0.22
N GLN A 296 14.13 29.48 1.15
CA GLN A 296 14.94 30.67 0.84
C GLN A 296 16.08 30.34 -0.13
N SER A 297 16.67 29.15 -0.01
CA SER A 297 17.72 28.68 -0.92
C SER A 297 17.20 28.48 -2.34
N ASP A 298 15.97 27.96 -2.49
CA ASP A 298 15.32 27.73 -3.78
C ASP A 298 14.84 29.03 -4.46
N THR A 299 14.46 30.05 -3.67
CA THR A 299 13.98 31.34 -4.20
C THR A 299 15.10 32.31 -4.57
N GLY A 300 16.36 31.90 -4.48
CA GLY A 300 17.52 32.68 -4.94
C GLY A 300 17.77 33.98 -4.16
N THR A 301 17.12 34.16 -3.00
CA THR A 301 17.34 35.35 -2.18
C THR A 301 18.56 35.11 -1.31
N SER A 302 19.75 35.41 -1.85
CA SER A 302 20.97 35.45 -1.04
C SER A 302 20.74 36.36 0.17
N PRO A 303 21.05 35.93 1.40
CA PRO A 303 20.96 36.79 2.55
C PRO A 303 21.90 37.98 2.32
N ILE A 304 21.32 39.19 2.32
CA ILE A 304 22.08 40.44 2.28
C ILE A 304 23.03 40.41 3.47
N SER A 305 24.31 40.15 3.19
CA SER A 305 25.36 40.19 4.20
C SER A 305 25.43 41.60 4.78
N PRO A 306 25.45 41.77 6.12
CA PRO A 306 25.64 43.09 6.70
C PRO A 306 27.03 43.59 6.31
N VAL A 307 27.05 44.74 5.63
CA VAL A 307 28.26 45.46 5.22
C VAL A 307 29.17 45.64 6.43
N LEU A 308 30.30 44.94 6.43
CA LEU A 308 31.37 45.13 7.41
C LEU A 308 31.93 46.54 7.21
N GLY A 309 31.66 47.43 8.15
CA GLY A 309 32.17 48.79 8.18
C GLY A 309 33.69 48.82 8.02
N THR A 310 34.14 49.47 6.96
CA THR A 310 35.54 49.70 6.64
C THR A 310 36.17 50.57 7.73
N ARG A 311 37.10 50.00 8.50
CA ARG A 311 37.94 50.74 9.44
C ARG A 311 39.11 51.37 8.67
N PRO A 312 39.36 52.69 8.75
CA PRO A 312 40.50 53.29 8.08
C PRO A 312 41.80 52.95 8.83
N ARG A 313 42.81 52.52 8.07
CA ARG A 313 44.21 52.37 8.49
C ARG A 313 44.82 53.76 8.69
N ASN A 314 45.36 54.03 9.88
CA ASN A 314 46.37 55.07 10.07
C ASN A 314 47.63 54.44 10.66
N HIS A 315 48.74 54.55 9.92
CA HIS A 315 50.08 54.24 10.40
C HIS A 315 50.78 55.52 10.88
N THR A 316 51.48 55.36 12.01
CA THR A 316 52.71 56.04 12.48
C THR A 316 52.68 57.53 12.86
N ALA A 317 52.87 57.82 14.16
CA ALA A 317 54.14 58.33 14.70
C ALA A 317 54.08 58.65 16.23
N SER A 318 55.14 58.25 16.92
CA SER A 318 55.81 58.71 18.15
C SER A 318 55.19 59.79 19.07
N ARG A 319 55.18 59.47 20.38
CA ARG A 319 55.07 60.33 21.60
C ARG A 319 56.09 61.50 21.62
N PRO A 320 55.98 62.58 22.47
CA PRO A 320 55.50 62.53 23.87
C PRO A 320 54.79 63.78 24.50
N ARG A 321 54.23 63.52 25.69
CA ARG A 321 54.10 64.36 26.92
C ARG A 321 53.20 65.61 26.99
N LEU A 322 52.52 65.62 28.16
CA LEU A 322 52.14 66.71 29.07
C LEU A 322 50.70 67.26 29.06
N SER A 323 50.19 67.38 30.30
CA SER A 323 49.20 68.34 30.81
C SER A 323 47.72 67.93 30.82
N SER A 324 47.28 67.43 31.98
CA SER A 324 46.02 67.84 32.63
C SER A 324 45.97 69.38 32.80
N PRO A 325 44.82 70.04 33.06
CA PRO A 325 43.73 69.59 33.95
C PRO A 325 42.30 70.03 33.54
N ALA A 326 41.37 69.84 34.50
CA ALA A 326 40.13 70.58 34.74
C ALA A 326 38.80 69.84 34.48
N ARG A 327 38.26 69.26 35.57
CA ARG A 327 36.82 69.31 35.89
C ARG A 327 36.45 70.78 36.21
N PRO A 328 35.18 71.23 36.15
CA PRO A 328 34.25 70.96 37.26
C PRO A 328 32.73 70.96 36.94
N TRP A 329 31.96 70.46 37.92
CA TRP A 329 30.63 70.93 38.33
C TRP A 329 29.42 70.63 37.43
N CYS A 330 28.17 70.49 37.91
CA CYS A 330 27.55 70.17 39.20
C CYS A 330 26.03 70.08 38.93
N CYS A 331 25.25 69.74 39.98
CA CYS A 331 23.78 69.82 40.10
C CYS A 331 22.96 68.65 39.50
N ARG A 332 22.43 67.70 40.29
CA ARG A 332 21.54 67.76 41.48
C ARG A 332 20.12 68.24 41.13
N LYS A 333 19.14 67.31 41.11
CA LYS A 333 17.92 67.33 41.95
C LYS A 333 16.90 66.23 41.56
N LYS A 334 16.62 65.35 42.53
CA LYS A 334 15.29 64.74 42.79
C LYS A 334 14.33 65.85 43.31
N PRO A 335 12.99 65.74 43.24
CA PRO A 335 12.13 64.79 43.99
C PRO A 335 10.98 64.24 43.10
N GLY A 336 10.14 63.27 43.45
CA GLY A 336 9.76 62.63 44.70
C GLY A 336 8.25 62.32 44.62
N LYS A 337 7.81 61.28 45.35
CA LYS A 337 6.43 61.00 45.81
C LYS A 337 5.41 60.48 44.78
N GLU A 338 4.43 59.63 45.09
CA GLU A 338 4.04 58.76 46.23
C GLU A 338 2.65 58.14 45.84
N TYR A 339 2.16 57.16 46.62
CA TYR A 339 0.79 56.60 46.65
C TYR A 339 0.42 55.51 45.60
N THR A 340 0.41 54.21 45.96
CA THR A 340 -0.70 53.38 46.54
C THR A 340 -1.86 53.16 45.57
N SER A 341 -2.62 52.06 45.52
CA SER A 341 -2.72 50.76 46.19
C SER A 341 -3.90 50.04 45.48
N ARG A 342 -4.20 48.81 45.91
CA ARG A 342 -5.30 47.91 45.52
C ARG A 342 -5.03 47.04 44.30
N SER A 343 -5.43 45.79 44.27
CA SER A 343 -5.68 44.72 45.25
C SER A 343 -6.18 43.54 44.39
N PRO A 344 -6.09 42.30 44.89
CA PRO A 344 -6.18 41.09 44.07
C PRO A 344 -7.59 40.51 44.08
N SER A 345 -7.87 39.60 43.15
CA SER A 345 -8.59 38.37 43.50
C SER A 345 -8.46 37.26 42.45
N PRO A 346 -8.66 36.01 42.88
CA PRO A 346 -8.14 34.79 42.25
C PRO A 346 -9.23 34.00 41.53
N GLU A 347 -8.85 33.03 40.71
CA GLU A 347 -9.67 31.83 40.58
C GLU A 347 -8.81 30.60 40.25
N ARG A 348 -8.92 29.61 41.13
CA ARG A 348 -8.47 28.23 40.95
C ARG A 348 -9.58 27.48 40.24
N THR A 349 -9.21 26.67 39.25
CA THR A 349 -9.97 25.50 38.81
C THR A 349 -9.15 24.25 39.07
N SER A 350 -9.68 23.32 39.86
CA SER A 350 -9.26 21.92 39.90
C SER A 350 -10.40 21.09 40.50
N THR A 351 -11.19 20.48 39.62
CA THR A 351 -11.57 19.06 39.61
C THR A 351 -12.18 18.76 38.26
#